data_AF-A0A328SV73-F1
#
_entry.id   AF-A0A328SV73-F1
#
_cell.length_a   1.000
_cell.length_b   1.000
_cell.length_c   1.000
_cell.angle_alpha   90.00
_cell.angle_beta   90.00
_cell.angle_gamma   90.00
#
_symmetry.space_group_name_H-M   'P 1'
#
loop_
_entity.id
_entity.type
_entity.pdbx_description
1 polymer ?
#
loop_
_entity_poly.entity_id
_entity_poly.type
_entity_poly.pdbx_seq_one_letter_code
_entity_poly.pdbx_strand_id
1 'polypeptide(L)'
;MPSLKFDLQATDGAARRGRMTFPRGTVETPAFMPVGTYGTVKAMTPRDLTEIGAQMILGNTFHLFLRPGLDVIGDFGGLHRMIGWDGPILTDSGGFQVFSLAHKRKITEEGVTFASPVDGSKVFLSPEESMRIQHVLDSDVAMIFDECTPYPATEKQAADSMELSLRWAERSRRAFDELGNPNNLFGIVQGGVYEALRTRSARGLVDIGFDGYAVGGLAVGEPEDERNRTLEHTVPLLPADKPRYLMGVGRPQDIVEAVRRGIDMFDCVMPTRNARNGFLFTRTGTLRIRNAKFARDTRVIEEGCDCYTCRSGFSRAYLRHLDRCNEMLGSHLATMHNLRHYQRLMQGLRDAIAAGGLEDFVADFYAALRSGAD
;
A
#
# COMPACT_ATOMS: atom_id res chain seq x y z
N MET A 1 -0.28 -26.51 0.28
CA MET A 1 -0.70 -25.90 1.56
C MET A 1 -0.74 -24.40 1.33
N PRO A 2 -1.77 -23.66 1.78
CA PRO A 2 -1.77 -22.22 1.64
C PRO A 2 -0.50 -21.66 2.31
N SER A 3 0.22 -20.80 1.60
CA SER A 3 1.53 -20.31 2.05
C SER A 3 1.40 -19.21 3.10
N LEU A 4 0.24 -18.54 3.18
CA LEU A 4 -0.09 -17.56 4.22
C LEU A 4 -0.85 -18.20 5.39
N LYS A 5 -0.31 -17.99 6.60
CA LYS A 5 -1.05 -18.12 7.86
C LYS A 5 -1.25 -16.76 8.50
N PHE A 6 -2.50 -16.38 8.76
CA PHE A 6 -2.84 -15.20 9.57
C PHE A 6 -3.19 -15.61 11.00
N ASP A 7 -2.48 -15.04 11.97
CA ASP A 7 -2.68 -15.26 13.41
C ASP A 7 -3.18 -13.96 14.04
N LEU A 8 -4.42 -13.94 14.53
CA LEU A 8 -4.98 -12.82 15.28
C LEU A 8 -4.58 -12.93 16.75
N GLN A 9 -3.73 -12.02 17.21
CA GLN A 9 -3.06 -12.10 18.51
C GLN A 9 -3.80 -11.31 19.60
N ALA A 10 -4.28 -10.12 19.27
CA ALA A 10 -5.05 -9.28 20.18
C ALA A 10 -5.99 -8.34 19.42
N THR A 11 -6.96 -7.80 20.13
CA THR A 11 -7.91 -6.81 19.63
C THR A 11 -8.14 -5.72 20.67
N ASP A 12 -8.31 -4.49 20.22
CA ASP A 12 -8.79 -3.36 21.03
C ASP A 12 -9.89 -2.66 20.24
N GLY A 13 -11.15 -2.86 20.67
CA GLY A 13 -12.31 -2.55 19.84
C GLY A 13 -12.29 -3.33 18.51
N ALA A 14 -12.42 -2.62 17.39
CA ALA A 14 -12.32 -3.23 16.05
C ALA A 14 -10.88 -3.36 15.54
N ALA A 15 -9.90 -2.71 16.19
CA ALA A 15 -8.51 -2.78 15.79
C ALA A 15 -7.89 -4.14 16.12
N ARG A 16 -6.98 -4.59 15.27
CA ARG A 16 -6.43 -5.95 15.30
C ARG A 16 -4.91 -5.90 15.33
N ARG A 17 -4.33 -6.64 16.28
CA ARG A 17 -2.92 -7.00 16.30
C ARG A 17 -2.82 -8.42 15.74
N GLY A 18 -2.20 -8.58 14.58
CA GLY A 18 -2.07 -9.88 13.94
C GLY A 18 -0.69 -10.14 13.36
N ARG A 19 -0.49 -11.34 12.84
CA ARG A 19 0.77 -11.78 12.24
C ARG A 19 0.48 -12.59 10.98
N MET A 20 1.03 -12.16 9.85
CA MET A 20 1.06 -12.93 8.61
C MET A 20 2.37 -13.68 8.50
N THR A 21 2.31 -14.99 8.30
CA THR A 21 3.50 -15.85 8.11
C THR A 21 3.51 -16.38 6.69
N PHE A 22 4.60 -16.13 5.98
CA PHE A 22 4.92 -16.60 4.63
C PHE A 22 6.20 -17.45 4.67
N PRO A 23 6.51 -18.26 3.64
CA PRO A 23 7.80 -18.93 3.52
C PRO A 23 8.99 -17.97 3.53
N ARG A 24 8.82 -16.76 2.99
CA ARG A 24 9.86 -15.72 2.90
C ARG A 24 9.95 -14.79 4.11
N GLY A 25 9.10 -14.98 5.12
CA GLY A 25 9.19 -14.19 6.34
C GLY A 25 7.86 -13.92 7.02
N THR A 26 7.89 -13.02 8.00
CA THR A 26 6.75 -12.69 8.84
C THR A 26 6.47 -11.19 8.77
N VAL A 27 5.18 -10.84 8.71
CA VAL A 27 4.71 -9.45 8.66
C VAL A 27 3.75 -9.23 9.83
N GLU A 28 4.10 -8.29 10.70
CA GLU A 28 3.31 -7.90 11.86
C GLU A 28 2.26 -6.86 11.46
N THR A 29 0.99 -7.10 11.79
CA THR A 29 -0.13 -6.20 11.46
C THR A 29 -0.61 -5.42 12.70
N PRO A 30 -0.97 -4.13 12.57
CA PRO A 30 -1.06 -3.36 11.32
C PRO A 30 0.29 -3.10 10.64
N ALA A 31 0.31 -3.18 9.30
CA ALA A 31 1.52 -3.15 8.47
C ALA A 31 1.46 -2.05 7.40
N PHE A 32 2.59 -1.36 7.18
CA PHE A 32 2.75 -0.39 6.10
C PHE A 32 3.80 -0.89 5.10
N MET A 33 3.40 -1.05 3.84
CA MET A 33 4.23 -1.54 2.75
C MET A 33 4.84 -0.38 1.94
N PRO A 34 6.17 -0.20 1.94
CA PRO A 34 6.82 0.73 1.03
C PRO A 34 6.58 0.32 -0.43
N VAL A 35 6.23 1.30 -1.27
CA VAL A 35 5.87 1.04 -2.68
C VAL A 35 7.09 1.11 -3.60
N GLY A 36 7.36 0.01 -4.30
CA GLY A 36 8.37 -0.18 -5.32
C GLY A 36 7.78 -0.16 -6.73
N THR A 37 7.89 0.98 -7.42
CA THR A 37 7.25 1.19 -8.73
C THR A 37 7.93 0.45 -9.88
N TYR A 38 9.26 0.39 -9.93
CA TYR A 38 10.02 -0.22 -11.03
C TYR A 38 11.00 -1.27 -10.48
N GLY A 39 10.52 -2.14 -9.57
CA GLY A 39 11.40 -3.07 -8.86
C GLY A 39 12.34 -2.38 -7.86
N THR A 40 12.00 -1.17 -7.42
CA THR A 40 12.77 -0.43 -6.41
C THR A 40 11.88 0.53 -5.66
N VAL A 41 11.98 0.51 -4.32
CA VAL A 41 11.49 1.60 -3.49
C VAL A 41 12.42 2.78 -3.70
N LYS A 42 11.91 3.84 -4.33
CA LYS A 42 12.73 4.94 -4.83
C LYS A 42 13.62 5.53 -3.73
N ALA A 43 14.91 5.63 -4.05
CA ALA A 43 15.97 6.12 -3.17
C ALA A 43 16.28 5.23 -1.95
N MET A 44 15.94 3.94 -1.99
CA MET A 44 16.26 2.97 -0.93
C MET A 44 16.90 1.71 -1.53
N THR A 45 17.92 1.18 -0.86
CA THR A 45 18.38 -0.19 -1.12
C THR A 45 17.55 -1.19 -0.29
N PRO A 46 17.52 -2.49 -0.66
CA PRO A 46 16.90 -3.53 0.16
C PRO A 46 17.41 -3.56 1.61
N ARG A 47 18.71 -3.34 1.82
CA ARG A 47 19.30 -3.24 3.16
C ARG A 47 18.66 -2.11 3.97
N ASP A 48 18.50 -0.94 3.36
CA ASP A 48 17.93 0.22 4.04
C ASP A 48 16.46 -0.03 4.39
N LEU A 49 15.72 -0.79 3.56
CA LEU A 49 14.34 -1.20 3.85
C LEU A 49 14.28 -2.12 5.07
N THR A 50 15.20 -3.07 5.19
CA THR A 50 15.34 -3.90 6.39
C THR A 50 15.69 -3.06 7.61
N GLU A 51 16.63 -2.11 7.49
CA GLU A 51 17.08 -1.25 8.59
C GLU A 51 15.96 -0.36 9.15
N ILE A 52 15.08 0.17 8.30
CA ILE A 52 13.92 0.94 8.78
C ILE A 52 12.81 0.07 9.40
N GLY A 53 12.91 -1.25 9.28
CA GLY A 53 11.95 -2.22 9.81
C GLY A 53 10.78 -2.54 8.86
N ALA A 54 10.92 -2.33 7.55
CA ALA A 54 9.92 -2.81 6.60
C ALA A 54 9.98 -4.34 6.53
N GLN A 55 8.82 -4.99 6.66
CA GLN A 55 8.70 -6.45 6.63
C GLN A 55 8.12 -6.96 5.31
N MET A 56 7.52 -6.08 4.52
CA MET A 56 6.89 -6.38 3.24
C MET A 56 6.93 -5.12 2.37
N ILE A 57 7.03 -5.30 1.05
CA ILE A 57 6.94 -4.20 0.08
C ILE A 57 5.82 -4.45 -0.93
N LEU A 58 5.37 -3.39 -1.59
CA LEU A 58 4.46 -3.48 -2.73
C LEU A 58 5.23 -3.31 -4.04
N GLY A 59 5.15 -4.29 -4.94
CA GLY A 59 5.64 -4.21 -6.32
C GLY A 59 4.53 -3.77 -7.27
N ASN A 60 4.83 -2.83 -8.16
CA ASN A 60 3.87 -2.39 -9.15
C ASN A 60 3.92 -3.24 -10.42
N THR A 61 2.88 -4.04 -10.65
CA THR A 61 2.80 -4.98 -11.76
C THR A 61 2.78 -4.28 -13.10
N PHE A 62 2.01 -3.20 -13.22
CA PHE A 62 1.85 -2.45 -14.46
C PHE A 62 3.20 -1.97 -15.01
N HIS A 63 4.03 -1.39 -14.15
CA HIS A 63 5.32 -0.88 -14.56
C HIS A 63 6.35 -1.98 -14.84
N LEU A 64 6.40 -3.02 -14.01
CA LEU A 64 7.34 -4.15 -14.17
C LEU A 64 7.06 -4.96 -15.43
N PHE A 65 5.79 -5.16 -15.75
CA PHE A 65 5.33 -5.82 -16.96
C PHE A 65 5.79 -5.07 -18.23
N LEU A 66 5.77 -3.74 -18.21
CA LEU A 66 6.18 -2.94 -19.37
C LEU A 66 7.70 -2.71 -19.42
N ARG A 67 8.34 -2.61 -18.26
CA ARG A 67 9.79 -2.41 -18.15
C ARG A 67 10.29 -2.90 -16.79
N PRO A 68 11.20 -3.88 -16.75
CA PRO A 68 12.00 -4.41 -17.88
C PRO A 68 11.27 -5.40 -18.79
N GLY A 69 10.05 -5.82 -18.45
CA GLY A 69 9.34 -6.90 -19.14
C GLY A 69 9.51 -8.24 -18.42
N LEU A 70 8.59 -9.16 -18.70
CA LEU A 70 8.51 -10.43 -17.97
C LEU A 70 9.58 -11.43 -18.35
N ASP A 71 10.05 -11.42 -19.61
CA ASP A 71 11.11 -12.33 -20.04
C ASP A 71 12.38 -12.08 -19.22
N VAL A 72 12.74 -10.80 -19.07
CA VAL A 72 13.88 -10.40 -18.24
C VAL A 72 13.69 -10.81 -16.78
N ILE A 73 12.52 -10.53 -16.18
CA ILE A 73 12.27 -10.90 -14.77
C ILE A 73 12.27 -12.43 -14.60
N GLY A 74 11.76 -13.16 -15.59
CA GLY A 74 11.77 -14.62 -15.66
C GLY A 74 13.19 -15.19 -15.73
N ASP A 75 14.11 -14.55 -16.46
CA ASP A 75 15.51 -14.97 -16.54
C ASP A 75 16.24 -14.85 -15.18
N PHE A 76 15.86 -13.89 -14.34
CA PHE A 76 16.32 -13.82 -12.93
C PHE A 76 15.56 -14.78 -12.00
N GLY A 77 14.53 -15.45 -12.53
CA GLY A 77 13.67 -16.37 -11.81
C GLY A 77 12.79 -15.67 -10.77
N GLY A 78 12.26 -14.49 -11.07
CA GLY A 78 11.31 -13.76 -10.23
C GLY A 78 11.84 -12.43 -9.69
N LEU A 79 10.92 -11.61 -9.17
CA LEU A 79 11.20 -10.25 -8.76
C LEU A 79 12.15 -10.18 -7.56
N HIS A 80 11.98 -11.06 -6.55
CA HIS A 80 12.82 -11.10 -5.35
C HIS A 80 14.31 -11.19 -5.70
N ARG A 81 14.68 -12.15 -6.56
CA ARG A 81 16.08 -12.34 -7.00
C ARG A 81 16.57 -11.16 -7.82
N MET A 82 15.73 -10.61 -8.69
CA MET A 82 16.11 -9.47 -9.51
C MET A 82 16.44 -8.22 -8.67
N ILE A 83 15.68 -7.96 -7.60
CA ILE A 83 15.81 -6.73 -6.81
C ILE A 83 16.64 -6.92 -5.53
N GLY A 84 17.01 -8.15 -5.19
CA GLY A 84 17.74 -8.50 -3.97
C GLY A 84 16.92 -8.28 -2.70
N TRP A 85 15.62 -8.58 -2.73
CA TRP A 85 14.72 -8.49 -1.57
C TRP A 85 14.28 -9.89 -1.14
N ASP A 86 14.63 -10.29 0.08
CA ASP A 86 14.34 -11.63 0.59
C ASP A 86 13.02 -11.72 1.37
N GLY A 87 12.39 -10.58 1.69
CA GLY A 87 11.13 -10.53 2.41
C GLY A 87 9.90 -10.71 1.50
N PRO A 88 8.69 -10.78 2.09
CA PRO A 88 7.44 -10.82 1.32
C PRO A 88 7.24 -9.63 0.36
N ILE A 89 6.64 -9.90 -0.79
CA ILE A 89 6.20 -8.92 -1.79
C ILE A 89 4.70 -9.08 -2.06
N LEU A 90 3.96 -7.98 -2.02
CA LEU A 90 2.61 -7.89 -2.57
C LEU A 90 2.70 -7.24 -3.95
N THR A 91 2.05 -7.79 -4.97
CA THR A 91 1.93 -7.13 -6.28
C THR A 91 0.53 -6.60 -6.49
N ASP A 92 0.40 -5.35 -6.92
CA ASP A 92 -0.91 -4.86 -7.38
C ASP A 92 -1.33 -5.53 -8.70
N SER A 93 -2.60 -5.40 -9.09
CA SER A 93 -3.11 -6.04 -10.30
C SER A 93 -2.82 -5.25 -11.59
N GLY A 94 -2.41 -3.99 -11.44
CA GLY A 94 -2.29 -3.00 -12.52
C GLY A 94 -3.58 -2.25 -12.86
N GLY A 95 -4.74 -2.63 -12.28
CA GLY A 95 -6.05 -2.03 -12.59
C GLY A 95 -6.12 -0.52 -12.30
N PHE A 96 -5.56 -0.08 -11.17
CA PHE A 96 -5.53 1.34 -10.79
C PHE A 96 -4.66 2.19 -11.74
N GLN A 97 -3.52 1.68 -12.22
CA GLN A 97 -2.64 2.41 -13.13
C GLN A 97 -3.31 2.56 -14.48
N VAL A 98 -3.97 1.51 -14.96
CA VAL A 98 -4.83 1.59 -16.15
C VAL A 98 -5.94 2.61 -15.95
N PHE A 99 -6.53 2.71 -14.75
CA PHE A 99 -7.46 3.78 -14.37
C PHE A 99 -6.87 5.19 -14.44
N SER A 100 -5.66 5.38 -13.93
CA SER A 100 -4.98 6.69 -13.93
C SER A 100 -4.63 7.20 -15.34
N LEU A 101 -4.62 6.34 -16.36
CA LEU A 101 -4.31 6.68 -17.76
C LEU A 101 -5.53 7.18 -18.57
N ALA A 102 -6.54 7.73 -17.88
CA ALA A 102 -7.92 8.08 -18.28
C ALA A 102 -8.26 8.38 -19.75
N HIS A 103 -7.34 8.89 -20.57
CA HIS A 103 -7.60 9.31 -21.96
C HIS A 103 -7.31 8.25 -23.03
N LYS A 104 -6.69 7.10 -22.70
CA LYS A 104 -6.27 6.10 -23.71
C LYS A 104 -6.60 4.65 -23.32
N ARG A 105 -7.79 4.39 -22.75
CA ARG A 105 -8.22 3.04 -22.42
C ARG A 105 -9.60 2.68 -22.97
N LYS A 106 -9.79 1.40 -23.29
CA LYS A 106 -11.09 0.79 -23.61
C LYS A 106 -11.29 -0.41 -22.69
N ILE A 107 -12.31 -0.33 -21.84
CA ILE A 107 -12.73 -1.40 -20.94
C ILE A 107 -13.82 -2.20 -21.64
N THR A 108 -13.70 -3.53 -21.62
CA THR A 108 -14.72 -4.49 -22.07
C THR A 108 -14.85 -5.60 -21.04
N GLU A 109 -15.78 -6.53 -21.23
CA GLU A 109 -15.91 -7.69 -20.34
C GLU A 109 -14.62 -8.52 -20.30
N GLU A 110 -13.91 -8.64 -21.42
CA GLU A 110 -12.70 -9.45 -21.54
C GLU A 110 -11.50 -8.87 -20.78
N GLY A 111 -11.43 -7.55 -20.61
CA GLY A 111 -10.31 -6.86 -19.97
C GLY A 111 -10.18 -5.41 -20.42
N VAL A 112 -8.97 -4.86 -20.33
CA VAL A 112 -8.68 -3.47 -20.69
C VAL A 112 -7.59 -3.39 -21.73
N THR A 113 -7.86 -2.63 -22.79
CA THR A 113 -6.84 -2.24 -23.77
C THR A 113 -6.38 -0.81 -23.49
N PHE A 114 -5.07 -0.55 -23.49
CA PHE A 114 -4.51 0.79 -23.36
C PHE A 114 -3.24 0.96 -24.20
N ALA A 115 -2.77 2.20 -24.36
CA ALA A 115 -1.47 2.49 -24.96
C ALA A 115 -0.39 2.53 -23.87
N SER A 116 0.69 1.76 -24.06
CA SER A 116 1.86 1.75 -23.20
C SER A 116 2.42 3.17 -23.04
N PRO A 117 2.65 3.66 -21.81
CA PRO A 117 3.31 4.93 -21.58
C PRO A 117 4.81 4.91 -21.89
N VAL A 118 5.39 3.73 -22.16
CA VAL A 118 6.82 3.57 -22.45
C VAL A 118 7.11 3.89 -23.92
N ASP A 119 6.31 3.33 -24.83
CA ASP A 119 6.58 3.34 -26.28
C ASP A 119 5.32 3.59 -27.14
N GLY A 120 4.15 3.71 -26.52
CA GLY A 120 2.88 3.91 -27.22
C GLY A 120 2.27 2.65 -27.83
N SER A 121 2.90 1.48 -27.66
CA SER A 121 2.37 0.20 -28.15
C SER A 121 1.01 -0.13 -27.53
N LYS A 122 0.16 -0.85 -28.26
CA LYS A 122 -1.15 -1.26 -27.76
C LYS A 122 -0.99 -2.49 -26.87
N VAL A 123 -1.46 -2.37 -25.63
CA VAL A 123 -1.36 -3.41 -24.59
C VAL A 123 -2.76 -3.84 -24.19
N PHE A 124 -2.94 -5.14 -23.96
CA PHE A 124 -4.17 -5.72 -23.44
C PHE A 124 -3.90 -6.42 -22.10
N LEU A 125 -4.72 -6.14 -21.10
CA LEU A 125 -4.63 -6.72 -19.78
C LEU A 125 -6.00 -7.29 -19.38
N SER A 126 -6.04 -8.60 -19.14
CA SER A 126 -7.21 -9.33 -18.64
C SER A 126 -6.94 -9.87 -17.22
N PRO A 127 -7.97 -10.36 -16.50
CA PRO A 127 -7.79 -11.14 -15.28
C PRO A 127 -6.73 -12.26 -15.40
N GLU A 128 -6.80 -13.06 -16.47
CA GLU A 128 -5.90 -14.18 -16.70
C GLU A 128 -4.46 -13.70 -16.94
N GLU A 129 -4.30 -12.65 -17.75
CA GLU A 129 -2.98 -12.09 -18.02
C GLU A 129 -2.38 -11.43 -16.77
N SER A 130 -3.18 -10.74 -15.96
CA SER A 130 -2.74 -10.19 -14.67
C SER A 130 -2.24 -11.29 -13.72
N MET A 131 -2.94 -12.43 -13.64
CA MET A 131 -2.50 -13.58 -12.84
C MET A 131 -1.21 -14.19 -13.37
N ARG A 132 -1.07 -14.33 -14.71
CA ARG A 132 0.16 -14.82 -15.33
C ARG A 132 1.34 -13.90 -15.05
N ILE A 133 1.15 -12.58 -15.17
CA ILE A 133 2.17 -11.59 -14.87
C ILE A 133 2.63 -11.73 -13.42
N GLN A 134 1.70 -11.70 -12.46
CA GLN A 134 2.04 -11.78 -11.04
C GLN A 134 2.69 -13.12 -10.66
N HIS A 135 2.35 -14.21 -11.35
CA HIS A 135 3.04 -15.48 -11.20
C HIS A 135 4.50 -15.42 -11.64
N VAL A 136 4.81 -14.80 -12.79
CA VAL A 136 6.20 -14.60 -13.25
C VAL A 136 6.98 -13.67 -12.34
N LEU A 137 6.33 -12.66 -11.75
CA LEU A 137 6.94 -11.78 -10.75
C LEU A 137 7.29 -12.53 -9.45
N ASP A 138 6.72 -13.71 -9.20
CA ASP A 138 6.92 -14.53 -7.98
C ASP A 138 6.57 -13.78 -6.68
N SER A 139 5.49 -13.00 -6.66
CA SER A 139 5.06 -12.27 -5.46
C SER A 139 4.35 -13.16 -4.44
N ASP A 140 4.59 -12.96 -3.15
CA ASP A 140 3.97 -13.76 -2.07
C ASP A 140 2.45 -13.53 -1.94
N VAL A 141 1.99 -12.33 -2.31
CA VAL A 141 0.56 -11.98 -2.40
C VAL A 141 0.28 -11.34 -3.76
N ALA A 142 -0.58 -11.98 -4.54
CA ALA A 142 -1.17 -11.44 -5.75
C ALA A 142 -2.54 -10.79 -5.46
N MET A 143 -2.86 -9.74 -6.19
CA MET A 143 -4.16 -9.07 -6.14
C MET A 143 -4.99 -9.45 -7.37
N ILE A 144 -6.28 -9.77 -7.20
CA ILE A 144 -7.18 -9.97 -8.34
C ILE A 144 -7.20 -8.75 -9.28
N PHE A 145 -7.47 -8.97 -10.55
CA PHE A 145 -7.72 -7.86 -11.47
C PHE A 145 -9.11 -7.28 -11.24
N ASP A 146 -9.19 -5.97 -11.09
CA ASP A 146 -10.42 -5.26 -10.75
C ASP A 146 -10.58 -3.97 -11.60
N GLU A 147 -11.78 -3.42 -11.60
CA GLU A 147 -12.05 -2.10 -12.15
C GLU A 147 -12.24 -1.09 -11.02
N CYS A 148 -11.33 -0.13 -10.92
CA CYS A 148 -11.47 0.97 -9.98
C CYS A 148 -12.53 1.96 -10.46
N THR A 149 -13.61 2.12 -9.69
CA THR A 149 -14.63 3.15 -9.92
C THR A 149 -14.07 4.54 -9.59
N PRO A 150 -14.28 5.57 -10.43
CA PRO A 150 -13.88 6.95 -10.11
C PRO A 150 -14.72 7.54 -8.96
N TYR A 151 -14.24 8.63 -8.38
CA TYR A 151 -15.03 9.48 -7.47
C TYR A 151 -15.05 10.94 -7.95
N PRO A 152 -16.23 11.61 -7.96
CA PRO A 152 -17.55 11.03 -7.70
C PRO A 152 -18.02 10.15 -8.86
N ALA A 153 -18.89 9.18 -8.55
CA ALA A 153 -19.60 8.36 -9.53
C ALA A 153 -21.06 8.20 -9.09
N THR A 154 -21.98 8.05 -10.04
CA THR A 154 -23.36 7.69 -9.73
C THR A 154 -23.45 6.27 -9.19
N GLU A 155 -24.49 5.95 -8.42
CA GLU A 155 -24.70 4.61 -7.89
C GLU A 155 -24.75 3.55 -9.00
N LYS A 156 -25.37 3.87 -10.15
CA LYS A 156 -25.37 2.99 -11.30
C LYS A 156 -23.96 2.74 -11.85
N GLN A 157 -23.15 3.77 -12.03
CA GLN A 157 -21.77 3.62 -12.51
C GLN A 157 -20.93 2.78 -11.54
N ALA A 158 -21.09 3.01 -10.24
CA ALA A 158 -20.44 2.20 -9.20
C ALA A 158 -20.93 0.74 -9.20
N ALA A 159 -22.23 0.51 -9.44
CA ALA A 159 -22.81 -0.82 -9.51
C ALA A 159 -22.28 -1.60 -10.72
N ASP A 160 -22.34 -0.99 -11.91
CA ASP A 160 -21.85 -1.62 -13.15
C ASP A 160 -20.37 -2.01 -13.03
N SER A 161 -19.55 -1.12 -12.44
CA SER A 161 -18.11 -1.33 -12.23
C SER A 161 -17.79 -2.40 -11.17
N MET A 162 -18.55 -2.40 -10.06
CA MET A 162 -18.43 -3.42 -9.02
C MET A 162 -18.84 -4.80 -9.51
N GLU A 163 -19.90 -4.90 -10.31
CA GLU A 163 -20.37 -6.15 -10.90
C GLU A 163 -19.37 -6.73 -11.90
N LEU A 164 -18.75 -5.88 -12.73
CA LEU A 164 -17.63 -6.29 -13.59
C LEU A 164 -16.46 -6.81 -12.77
N SER A 165 -16.09 -6.11 -11.70
CA SER A 165 -15.00 -6.51 -10.79
C SER A 165 -15.27 -7.86 -10.13
N LEU A 166 -16.51 -8.19 -9.77
CA LEU A 166 -16.86 -9.52 -9.24
C LEU A 166 -16.66 -10.62 -10.29
N ARG A 167 -17.09 -10.41 -11.54
CA ARG A 167 -16.85 -11.40 -12.62
C ARG A 167 -15.35 -11.56 -12.92
N TRP A 168 -14.58 -10.47 -12.84
CA TRP A 168 -13.13 -10.51 -12.97
C TRP A 168 -12.44 -11.17 -11.76
N ALA A 169 -13.01 -11.09 -10.56
CA ALA A 169 -12.54 -11.79 -9.38
C ALA A 169 -12.64 -13.31 -9.56
N GLU A 170 -13.78 -13.81 -10.06
CA GLU A 170 -13.97 -15.24 -10.38
C GLU A 170 -12.97 -15.73 -11.42
N ARG A 171 -12.77 -14.95 -12.49
CA ARG A 171 -11.79 -15.26 -13.54
C ARG A 171 -10.36 -15.25 -13.01
N SER A 172 -10.00 -14.29 -12.16
CA SER A 172 -8.69 -14.22 -11.52
C SER A 172 -8.46 -15.43 -10.62
N ARG A 173 -9.44 -15.80 -9.79
CA ARG A 173 -9.39 -16.98 -8.91
C ARG A 173 -9.13 -18.25 -9.73
N ARG A 174 -9.91 -18.46 -10.78
CA ARG A 174 -9.77 -19.62 -11.68
C ARG A 174 -8.39 -19.65 -12.35
N ALA A 175 -7.95 -18.55 -12.94
CA ALA A 175 -6.64 -18.48 -13.61
C ALA A 175 -5.48 -18.73 -12.64
N PHE A 176 -5.57 -18.23 -11.40
CA PHE A 176 -4.57 -18.49 -10.36
C PHE A 176 -4.49 -19.99 -10.02
N ASP A 177 -5.63 -20.66 -9.89
CA ASP A 177 -5.68 -22.10 -9.60
C ASP A 177 -5.15 -22.94 -10.77
N GLU A 178 -5.52 -22.58 -12.01
CA GLU A 178 -5.06 -23.26 -13.23
C GLU A 178 -3.54 -23.12 -13.43
N LEU A 179 -2.94 -21.99 -13.01
CA LEU A 179 -1.49 -21.79 -13.01
C LEU A 179 -0.77 -22.60 -11.92
N GLY A 180 -1.49 -23.20 -10.96
CA GLY A 180 -0.89 -23.87 -9.81
C GLY A 180 -0.03 -22.92 -8.96
N ASN A 181 -0.41 -21.64 -8.89
CA ASN A 181 0.39 -20.61 -8.25
C ASN A 181 0.54 -20.89 -6.73
N PRO A 182 1.76 -21.01 -6.18
CA PRO A 182 1.97 -21.36 -4.76
C PRO A 182 1.78 -20.19 -3.80
N ASN A 183 1.58 -18.98 -4.34
CA ASN A 183 1.46 -17.74 -3.58
C ASN A 183 0.04 -17.59 -3.02
N ASN A 184 -0.34 -16.38 -2.58
CA ASN A 184 -1.65 -16.11 -2.00
C ASN A 184 -2.42 -15.13 -2.87
N LEU A 185 -3.74 -15.22 -2.90
CA LEU A 185 -4.59 -14.35 -3.73
C LEU A 185 -5.56 -13.55 -2.86
N PHE A 186 -5.53 -12.23 -3.00
CA PHE A 186 -6.43 -11.32 -2.30
C PHE A 186 -7.53 -10.78 -3.22
N GLY A 187 -8.77 -10.83 -2.72
CA GLY A 187 -9.92 -10.19 -3.37
C GLY A 187 -9.96 -8.68 -3.11
N ILE A 188 -10.63 -7.90 -3.97
CA ILE A 188 -10.76 -6.44 -3.83
C ILE A 188 -12.23 -6.05 -3.80
N VAL A 189 -12.70 -5.60 -2.63
CA VAL A 189 -14.05 -5.07 -2.46
C VAL A 189 -14.16 -3.73 -3.18
N GLN A 190 -15.16 -3.59 -4.04
CA GLN A 190 -15.51 -2.37 -4.78
C GLN A 190 -16.92 -1.89 -4.41
N GLY A 191 -17.39 -0.80 -5.02
CA GLY A 191 -18.74 -0.25 -4.80
C GLY A 191 -18.79 1.23 -4.40
N GLY A 192 -17.67 1.96 -4.51
CA GLY A 192 -17.60 3.37 -4.15
C GLY A 192 -17.94 3.62 -2.68
N VAL A 193 -18.72 4.66 -2.41
CA VAL A 193 -19.21 5.02 -1.06
C VAL A 193 -20.61 4.47 -0.75
N TYR A 194 -21.12 3.56 -1.59
CA TYR A 194 -22.48 3.01 -1.49
C TYR A 194 -22.50 1.71 -0.69
N GLU A 195 -23.09 1.73 0.50
CA GLU A 195 -23.14 0.60 1.43
C GLU A 195 -23.77 -0.67 0.83
N ALA A 196 -24.86 -0.53 0.09
CA ALA A 196 -25.52 -1.67 -0.56
C ALA A 196 -24.60 -2.38 -1.57
N LEU A 197 -23.82 -1.62 -2.34
CA LEU A 197 -22.87 -2.16 -3.31
C LEU A 197 -21.67 -2.81 -2.60
N ARG A 198 -21.17 -2.18 -1.52
CA ARG A 198 -20.12 -2.76 -0.67
C ARG A 198 -20.54 -4.09 -0.06
N THR A 199 -21.78 -4.19 0.43
CA THR A 199 -22.32 -5.46 0.95
C THR A 199 -22.36 -6.54 -0.11
N ARG A 200 -22.85 -6.23 -1.31
CA ARG A 200 -22.90 -7.17 -2.44
C ARG A 200 -21.49 -7.63 -2.83
N SER A 201 -20.55 -6.69 -2.97
CA SER A 201 -19.16 -6.98 -3.33
C SER A 201 -18.47 -7.85 -2.28
N ALA A 202 -18.56 -7.48 -1.00
CA ALA A 202 -17.96 -8.25 0.08
C ALA A 202 -18.48 -9.70 0.14
N ARG A 203 -19.81 -9.89 0.06
CA ARG A 203 -20.41 -11.23 0.05
C ARG A 203 -19.96 -12.06 -1.14
N GLY A 204 -20.01 -11.49 -2.35
CA GLY A 204 -19.57 -12.20 -3.56
C GLY A 204 -18.10 -12.64 -3.48
N LEU A 205 -17.20 -11.79 -2.96
CA LEU A 205 -15.79 -12.16 -2.78
C LEU A 205 -15.59 -13.22 -1.68
N VAL A 206 -16.38 -13.17 -0.61
CA VAL A 206 -16.35 -14.20 0.45
C VAL A 206 -16.82 -15.54 -0.10
N ASP A 207 -17.88 -15.55 -0.90
CA ASP A 207 -18.41 -16.77 -1.54
C ASP A 207 -17.40 -17.41 -2.51
N ILE A 208 -16.62 -16.59 -3.24
CA ILE A 208 -15.53 -17.07 -4.11
C ILE A 208 -14.37 -17.65 -3.28
N GLY A 209 -14.00 -17.01 -2.17
CA GLY A 209 -12.94 -17.43 -1.27
C GLY A 209 -11.54 -16.92 -1.66
N PHE A 210 -10.91 -16.18 -0.75
CA PHE A 210 -9.57 -15.61 -0.91
C PHE A 210 -8.73 -15.71 0.36
N ASP A 211 -7.42 -15.51 0.24
CA ASP A 211 -6.47 -15.58 1.36
C ASP A 211 -6.45 -14.29 2.19
N GLY A 212 -7.00 -13.20 1.64
CA GLY A 212 -7.15 -11.89 2.26
C GLY A 212 -8.09 -11.02 1.44
N TYR A 213 -8.54 -9.91 2.05
CA TYR A 213 -9.54 -9.04 1.44
C TYR A 213 -9.09 -7.58 1.49
N ALA A 214 -8.95 -6.98 0.32
CA ALA A 214 -8.67 -5.57 0.19
C ALA A 214 -9.95 -4.75 0.07
N VAL A 215 -9.90 -3.50 0.52
CA VAL A 215 -10.91 -2.48 0.28
C VAL A 215 -10.34 -1.51 -0.76
N GLY A 216 -10.83 -1.64 -2.00
CA GLY A 216 -10.45 -0.80 -3.13
C GLY A 216 -11.43 0.36 -3.37
N GLY A 217 -11.07 1.24 -4.30
CA GLY A 217 -11.94 2.36 -4.72
C GLY A 217 -12.18 3.41 -3.62
N LEU A 218 -11.25 3.51 -2.66
CA LEU A 218 -11.14 4.56 -1.66
C LEU A 218 -9.78 5.26 -1.81
N ALA A 219 -9.62 6.42 -1.20
CA ALA A 219 -8.51 7.37 -1.41
C ALA A 219 -8.39 7.87 -2.86
N VAL A 220 -9.52 7.97 -3.56
CA VAL A 220 -9.60 8.42 -4.96
C VAL A 220 -10.18 9.82 -5.11
N GLY A 221 -10.49 10.48 -4.00
CA GLY A 221 -10.93 11.88 -3.95
C GLY A 221 -12.08 12.13 -2.98
N GLU A 222 -12.59 11.08 -2.35
CA GLU A 222 -13.71 11.17 -1.41
C GLU A 222 -13.31 11.86 -0.10
N PRO A 223 -14.26 12.55 0.57
CA PRO A 223 -14.08 13.08 1.90
C PRO A 223 -13.72 12.01 2.94
N GLU A 224 -13.01 12.42 3.97
CA GLU A 224 -12.55 11.54 5.05
C GLU A 224 -13.70 10.88 5.81
N ASP A 225 -14.80 11.60 6.05
CA ASP A 225 -16.00 11.08 6.69
C ASP A 225 -16.70 10.02 5.83
N GLU A 226 -16.80 10.22 4.51
CA GLU A 226 -17.37 9.23 3.60
C GLU A 226 -16.52 7.96 3.55
N ARG A 227 -15.19 8.10 3.48
CA ARG A 227 -14.26 6.97 3.54
C ARG A 227 -14.43 6.20 4.85
N ASN A 228 -14.41 6.90 5.98
CA ASN A 228 -14.48 6.29 7.30
C ASN A 228 -15.81 5.55 7.52
N ARG A 229 -16.95 6.14 7.11
CA ARG A 229 -18.26 5.47 7.10
C ARG A 229 -18.27 4.22 6.23
N THR A 230 -17.66 4.31 5.04
CA THR A 230 -17.56 3.16 4.13
C THR A 230 -16.76 2.01 4.76
N LEU A 231 -15.67 2.31 5.48
CA LEU A 231 -14.89 1.32 6.21
C LEU A 231 -15.68 0.69 7.37
N GLU A 232 -16.37 1.51 8.17
CA GLU A 232 -17.23 1.05 9.28
C GLU A 232 -18.30 0.06 8.81
N HIS A 233 -18.86 0.27 7.62
CA HIS A 233 -19.81 -0.65 7.02
C HIS A 233 -19.15 -1.89 6.41
N THR A 234 -18.06 -1.71 5.66
CA THR A 234 -17.48 -2.77 4.83
C THR A 234 -16.67 -3.77 5.64
N VAL A 235 -15.82 -3.30 6.56
CA VAL A 235 -14.84 -4.13 7.27
C VAL A 235 -15.49 -5.25 8.11
N PRO A 236 -16.60 -5.01 8.84
CA PRO A 236 -17.29 -6.08 9.58
C PRO A 236 -17.85 -7.22 8.72
N LEU A 237 -18.04 -6.98 7.40
CA LEU A 237 -18.53 -8.00 6.47
C LEU A 237 -17.42 -8.96 6.02
N LEU A 238 -16.15 -8.66 6.32
CA LEU A 238 -14.99 -9.44 5.88
C LEU A 238 -14.56 -10.45 6.96
N PRO A 239 -14.14 -11.67 6.58
CA PRO A 239 -13.75 -12.72 7.52
C PRO A 239 -12.71 -12.26 8.54
N ALA A 240 -12.96 -12.55 9.82
CA ALA A 240 -12.13 -12.13 10.93
C ALA A 240 -10.84 -12.95 11.10
N ASP A 241 -10.71 -14.06 10.39
CA ASP A 241 -9.53 -14.93 10.31
C ASP A 241 -8.63 -14.61 9.12
N LYS A 242 -8.96 -13.55 8.36
CA LYS A 242 -8.23 -13.11 7.17
C LYS A 242 -7.70 -11.67 7.36
N PRO A 243 -6.56 -11.32 6.73
CA PRO A 243 -6.05 -9.95 6.74
C PRO A 243 -6.91 -9.03 5.87
N ARG A 244 -7.00 -7.77 6.28
CA ARG A 244 -7.77 -6.72 5.62
C ARG A 244 -6.85 -5.60 5.15
N TYR A 245 -6.87 -5.31 3.86
CA TYR A 245 -5.91 -4.39 3.22
C TYR A 245 -6.61 -3.14 2.67
N LEU A 246 -6.25 -1.95 3.15
CA LEU A 246 -6.75 -0.70 2.59
C LEU A 246 -5.76 -0.15 1.55
N MET A 247 -6.17 -0.15 0.29
CA MET A 247 -5.30 0.18 -0.84
C MET A 247 -5.09 1.70 -0.98
N GLY A 248 -3.84 2.14 -1.14
CA GLY A 248 -3.49 3.50 -1.53
C GLY A 248 -3.63 4.59 -0.45
N VAL A 249 -4.01 4.24 0.77
CA VAL A 249 -4.16 5.19 1.89
C VAL A 249 -2.82 5.51 2.53
N GLY A 250 -2.52 6.82 2.63
CA GLY A 250 -1.19 7.29 2.97
C GLY A 250 -1.06 8.25 4.14
N ARG A 251 -2.02 9.12 4.46
CA ARG A 251 -1.76 10.10 5.54
C ARG A 251 -1.68 9.35 6.88
N PRO A 252 -0.74 9.72 7.78
CA PRO A 252 -0.66 9.11 9.11
C PRO A 252 -2.00 9.04 9.85
N GLN A 253 -2.79 10.12 9.78
CA GLN A 253 -4.12 10.21 10.37
C GLN A 253 -5.10 9.19 9.75
N ASP A 254 -5.09 9.05 8.43
CA ASP A 254 -5.96 8.11 7.72
C ASP A 254 -5.65 6.66 8.12
N ILE A 255 -4.36 6.35 8.32
CA ILE A 255 -3.94 5.03 8.77
C ILE A 255 -4.44 4.76 10.18
N VAL A 256 -4.26 5.72 11.10
CA VAL A 256 -4.76 5.61 12.48
C VAL A 256 -6.28 5.37 12.49
N GLU A 257 -7.06 6.15 11.74
CA GLU A 257 -8.51 5.99 11.67
C GLU A 257 -8.94 4.66 11.02
N ALA A 258 -8.22 4.19 10.00
CA ALA A 258 -8.51 2.91 9.36
C ALA A 258 -8.15 1.71 10.26
N VAL A 259 -7.07 1.80 11.06
CA VAL A 259 -6.73 0.77 12.06
C VAL A 259 -7.80 0.67 13.13
N ARG A 260 -8.30 1.81 13.63
CA ARG A 260 -9.46 1.84 14.57
C ARG A 260 -10.70 1.14 14.01
N ARG A 261 -10.79 1.01 12.68
CA ARG A 261 -11.89 0.35 11.95
C ARG A 261 -11.54 -1.07 11.48
N GLY A 262 -10.41 -1.63 11.92
CA GLY A 262 -10.05 -3.03 11.72
C GLY A 262 -9.33 -3.35 10.43
N ILE A 263 -8.65 -2.38 9.81
CA ILE A 263 -7.71 -2.61 8.70
C ILE A 263 -6.34 -3.06 9.23
N ASP A 264 -5.72 -4.03 8.55
CA ASP A 264 -4.45 -4.66 8.92
C ASP A 264 -3.26 -4.24 8.04
N MET A 265 -3.50 -3.80 6.80
CA MET A 265 -2.43 -3.52 5.83
C MET A 265 -2.69 -2.22 5.08
N PHE A 266 -1.60 -1.52 4.74
CA PHE A 266 -1.59 -0.25 4.04
C PHE A 266 -0.42 -0.17 3.06
N ASP A 267 -0.61 0.59 1.99
CA ASP A 267 0.47 1.03 1.12
C ASP A 267 0.22 2.49 0.71
N CYS A 268 1.31 3.24 0.52
CA CYS A 268 1.21 4.51 -0.19
C CYS A 268 2.57 4.97 -0.70
N VAL A 269 2.56 5.64 -1.85
CA VAL A 269 3.74 6.35 -2.37
C VAL A 269 4.06 7.63 -1.60
N MET A 270 3.15 8.11 -0.74
CA MET A 270 3.26 9.37 -0.02
C MET A 270 4.60 9.54 0.72
N PRO A 271 5.05 8.65 1.62
CA PRO A 271 6.31 8.84 2.34
C PRO A 271 7.52 9.03 1.43
N THR A 272 7.64 8.23 0.37
CA THR A 272 8.78 8.33 -0.55
C THR A 272 8.67 9.52 -1.49
N ARG A 273 7.48 9.79 -2.06
CA ARG A 273 7.24 10.92 -2.97
C ARG A 273 7.43 12.25 -2.26
N ASN A 274 6.89 12.38 -1.05
CA ASN A 274 6.96 13.61 -0.26
C ASN A 274 8.39 13.89 0.20
N ALA A 275 9.14 12.85 0.61
CA ALA A 275 10.55 12.98 0.98
C ALA A 275 11.38 13.62 -0.15
N ARG A 276 11.26 13.09 -1.38
CA ARG A 276 11.97 13.62 -2.56
C ARG A 276 11.53 15.03 -2.98
N ASN A 277 10.35 15.45 -2.52
CA ASN A 277 9.81 16.79 -2.75
C ASN A 277 10.02 17.74 -1.55
N GLY A 278 10.80 17.33 -0.54
CA GLY A 278 11.17 18.17 0.60
C GLY A 278 10.14 18.25 1.73
N PHE A 279 9.21 17.29 1.80
CA PHE A 279 8.22 17.16 2.87
C PHE A 279 8.56 15.95 3.76
N LEU A 280 8.97 16.22 4.99
CA LEU A 280 9.43 15.23 5.95
C LEU A 280 8.42 15.07 7.09
N PHE A 281 7.97 13.84 7.34
CA PHE A 281 6.98 13.56 8.37
C PHE A 281 7.64 13.48 9.75
N THR A 282 7.04 14.13 10.74
CA THR A 282 7.41 14.07 12.15
C THR A 282 6.17 13.83 13.00
N ARG A 283 6.35 13.44 14.26
CA ARG A 283 5.29 13.24 15.25
C ARG A 283 4.42 14.49 15.45
N THR A 284 5.01 15.67 15.22
CA THR A 284 4.33 16.96 15.38
C THR A 284 3.86 17.56 14.05
N GLY A 285 3.90 16.82 12.94
CA GLY A 285 3.39 17.28 11.66
C GLY A 285 4.38 17.12 10.51
N THR A 286 4.27 17.97 9.49
CA THR A 286 5.10 17.87 8.29
C THR A 286 6.11 19.01 8.21
N LEU A 287 7.38 18.68 8.28
CA LEU A 287 8.49 19.60 8.08
C LEU A 287 8.71 19.84 6.58
N ARG A 288 8.67 21.10 6.15
CA ARG A 288 8.98 21.51 4.77
C ARG A 288 10.43 21.99 4.67
N ILE A 289 11.36 21.10 4.31
CA ILE A 289 12.80 21.30 4.50
C ILE A 289 13.36 22.50 3.71
N ARG A 290 12.68 22.88 2.61
CA ARG A 290 13.03 24.02 1.77
C ARG A 290 12.87 25.37 2.46
N ASN A 291 12.04 25.46 3.51
CA ASN A 291 11.77 26.71 4.23
C ASN A 291 13.07 27.38 4.70
N ALA A 292 13.14 28.70 4.55
CA ALA A 292 14.35 29.48 4.88
C ALA A 292 14.78 29.35 6.35
N LYS A 293 13.81 29.14 7.27
CA LYS A 293 14.09 28.93 8.71
C LYS A 293 15.04 27.77 9.00
N PHE A 294 15.15 26.80 8.09
CA PHE A 294 16.03 25.64 8.26
C PHE A 294 17.46 25.88 7.73
N ALA A 295 17.78 27.04 7.15
CA ALA A 295 19.09 27.29 6.54
C ALA A 295 20.28 27.20 7.51
N ARG A 296 20.03 27.40 8.81
CA ARG A 296 21.03 27.30 9.90
C ARG A 296 20.54 26.42 11.06
N ASP A 297 19.48 25.64 10.85
CA ASP A 297 18.93 24.77 11.89
C ASP A 297 19.82 23.53 12.04
N THR A 298 20.58 23.48 13.13
CA THR A 298 21.53 22.41 13.45
C THR A 298 20.88 21.16 13.99
N ARG A 299 19.58 21.20 14.34
CA ARG A 299 18.83 20.04 14.83
C ARG A 299 18.62 19.01 13.71
N VAL A 300 18.43 17.76 14.08
CA VAL A 300 18.01 16.69 13.15
C VAL A 300 16.55 16.85 12.73
N ILE A 301 16.04 16.03 11.83
CA ILE A 301 14.64 16.11 11.38
C ILE A 301 13.69 15.99 12.58
N GLU A 302 13.90 14.98 13.41
CA GLU A 302 13.11 14.70 14.62
C GLU A 302 14.00 14.12 15.72
N GLU A 303 14.01 14.78 16.89
CA GLU A 303 14.69 14.27 18.07
C GLU A 303 14.06 12.95 18.56
N GLY A 304 14.89 11.97 18.91
CA GLY A 304 14.45 10.64 19.29
C GLY A 304 14.00 9.74 18.11
N CYS A 305 14.11 10.22 16.87
CA CYS A 305 13.99 9.33 15.72
C CYS A 305 15.26 8.48 15.57
N ASP A 306 15.06 7.18 15.44
CA ASP A 306 16.11 6.17 15.40
C ASP A 306 16.50 5.78 13.96
N CYS A 307 16.02 6.49 12.93
CA CYS A 307 16.50 6.29 11.57
C CYS A 307 17.98 6.67 11.44
N TYR A 308 18.70 6.09 10.48
CA TYR A 308 20.10 6.44 10.23
C TYR A 308 20.29 7.95 9.98
N THR A 309 19.38 8.61 9.27
CA THR A 309 19.42 10.06 9.04
C THR A 309 19.45 10.86 10.34
N CYS A 310 18.60 10.54 11.31
CA CYS A 310 18.53 11.28 12.57
C CYS A 310 19.63 10.86 13.54
N ARG A 311 19.89 9.56 13.72
CA ARG A 311 20.93 9.10 14.68
C ARG A 311 22.34 9.54 14.29
N SER A 312 22.61 9.69 12.99
CA SER A 312 23.91 10.13 12.47
C SER A 312 24.07 11.65 12.53
N GLY A 313 23.10 12.39 13.06
CA GLY A 313 23.21 13.83 13.28
C GLY A 313 23.09 14.68 12.03
N PHE A 314 22.52 14.17 10.92
CA PHE A 314 22.30 14.98 9.72
C PHE A 314 21.31 16.10 10.03
N SER A 315 21.82 17.34 10.04
CA SER A 315 21.02 18.51 10.40
C SER A 315 20.01 18.88 9.32
N ARG A 316 18.93 19.55 9.73
CA ARG A 316 17.96 20.16 8.82
C ARG A 316 18.63 21.14 7.85
N ALA A 317 19.64 21.88 8.30
CA ALA A 317 20.43 22.76 7.43
C ALA A 317 21.15 21.99 6.31
N TYR A 318 21.78 20.87 6.64
CA TYR A 318 22.47 20.04 5.65
C TYR A 318 21.48 19.38 4.68
N LEU A 319 20.38 18.82 5.18
CA LEU A 319 19.34 18.23 4.33
C LEU A 319 18.72 19.26 3.38
N ARG A 320 18.48 20.48 3.87
CA ARG A 320 18.03 21.60 3.03
C ARG A 320 19.06 21.94 1.95
N HIS A 321 20.33 21.95 2.30
CA HIS A 321 21.40 22.19 1.33
C HIS A 321 21.42 21.12 0.24
N LEU A 322 21.39 19.84 0.60
CA LEU A 322 21.35 18.72 -0.36
C LEU A 322 20.13 18.80 -1.28
N ASP A 323 18.93 19.04 -0.74
CA ASP A 323 17.70 19.20 -1.54
C ASP A 323 17.81 20.38 -2.52
N ARG A 324 18.34 21.53 -2.10
CA ARG A 324 18.53 22.69 -3.00
C ARG A 324 19.58 22.46 -4.08
N CYS A 325 20.57 21.63 -3.80
CA CYS A 325 21.60 21.23 -4.76
C CYS A 325 21.14 20.07 -5.67
N ASN A 326 19.95 19.51 -5.45
CA ASN A 326 19.45 18.30 -6.11
C ASN A 326 20.38 17.08 -5.94
N GLU A 327 21.07 17.00 -4.80
CA GLU A 327 21.94 15.88 -4.49
C GLU A 327 21.14 14.62 -4.17
N MET A 328 21.49 13.50 -4.79
CA MET A 328 20.79 12.21 -4.62
C MET A 328 20.73 11.77 -3.15
N LEU A 329 21.79 12.07 -2.39
CA LEU A 329 21.87 11.79 -0.96
C LEU A 329 20.74 12.46 -0.17
N GLY A 330 20.30 13.66 -0.56
CA GLY A 330 19.20 14.35 0.10
C GLY A 330 17.89 13.57 -0.01
N SER A 331 17.59 13.04 -1.19
CA SER A 331 16.43 12.17 -1.44
C SER A 331 16.49 10.85 -0.67
N HIS A 332 17.68 10.25 -0.59
CA HIS A 332 17.91 9.00 0.15
C HIS A 332 17.66 9.19 1.65
N LEU A 333 18.33 10.17 2.28
CA LEU A 333 18.21 10.45 3.71
C LEU A 333 16.78 10.86 4.11
N ALA A 334 16.12 11.67 3.28
CA ALA A 334 14.73 12.08 3.48
C ALA A 334 13.76 10.89 3.39
N THR A 335 13.96 10.01 2.41
CA THR A 335 13.07 8.86 2.18
C THR A 335 13.18 7.85 3.30
N MET A 336 14.41 7.55 3.73
CA MET A 336 14.68 6.68 4.86
C MET A 336 14.00 7.18 6.14
N HIS A 337 14.09 8.49 6.43
CA HIS A 337 13.39 9.09 7.56
C HIS A 337 11.87 8.95 7.47
N ASN A 338 11.27 9.31 6.33
CA ASN A 338 9.83 9.24 6.15
C ASN A 338 9.29 7.81 6.26
N LEU A 339 9.99 6.83 5.66
CA LEU A 339 9.55 5.44 5.78
C LEU A 339 9.73 4.93 7.21
N ARG A 340 10.81 5.30 7.91
CA ARG A 340 10.96 4.95 9.34
C ARG A 340 9.87 5.56 10.21
N HIS A 341 9.43 6.78 9.92
CA HIS A 341 8.29 7.40 10.62
C HIS A 341 7.02 6.52 10.51
N TYR A 342 6.73 6.01 9.31
CA TYR A 342 5.58 5.12 9.10
C TYR A 342 5.76 3.77 9.81
N GLN A 343 6.96 3.18 9.75
CA GLN A 343 7.22 1.91 10.47
C GLN A 343 7.10 2.07 11.99
N ARG A 344 7.53 3.22 12.55
CA ARG A 344 7.33 3.54 13.97
C ARG A 344 5.86 3.78 14.33
N LEU A 345 5.09 4.42 13.44
CA LEU A 345 3.64 4.56 13.63
C LEU A 345 2.97 3.18 13.69
N MET A 346 3.32 2.27 12.77
CA MET A 346 2.77 0.91 12.78
C MET A 346 3.16 0.17 14.05
N GLN A 347 4.42 0.29 14.49
CA GLN A 347 4.88 -0.30 15.75
C GLN A 347 4.09 0.23 16.96
N GLY A 348 3.91 1.55 17.06
CA GLY A 348 3.12 2.15 18.15
C GLY A 348 1.68 1.68 18.18
N LEU A 349 1.03 1.57 17.01
CA LEU A 349 -0.33 1.01 16.90
C LEU A 349 -0.37 -0.46 17.35
N ARG A 350 0.60 -1.27 16.92
CA ARG A 350 0.71 -2.68 17.34
C ARG A 350 0.85 -2.81 18.85
N ASP A 351 1.72 -2.01 19.45
CA ASP A 351 1.98 -2.05 20.90
C ASP A 351 0.76 -1.58 21.69
N ALA A 352 0.09 -0.51 21.23
CA ALA A 352 -1.11 0.02 21.87
C ALA A 352 -2.28 -0.98 21.83
N ILE A 353 -2.52 -1.63 20.68
CA ILE A 353 -3.57 -2.67 20.55
C ILE A 353 -3.26 -3.86 21.47
N ALA A 354 -1.99 -4.31 21.50
CA ALA A 354 -1.60 -5.44 22.35
C ALA A 354 -1.76 -5.13 23.85
N ALA A 355 -1.62 -3.87 24.25
CA ALA A 355 -1.79 -3.42 25.63
C ALA A 355 -3.24 -3.01 25.99
N GLY A 356 -4.17 -2.95 25.02
CA GLY A 356 -5.53 -2.43 25.23
C GLY A 356 -5.58 -0.92 25.50
N GLY A 357 -4.63 -0.17 24.94
CA GLY A 357 -4.46 1.28 25.14
C GLY A 357 -4.52 2.08 23.84
N LEU A 358 -5.28 1.62 22.83
CA LEU A 358 -5.34 2.26 21.53
C LEU A 358 -5.88 3.69 21.59
N GLU A 359 -6.94 3.94 22.36
CA GLU A 359 -7.55 5.27 22.42
C GLU A 359 -6.61 6.32 23.05
N ASP A 360 -5.81 5.93 24.04
CA ASP A 360 -4.76 6.79 24.62
C ASP A 360 -3.67 7.11 23.58
N PHE A 361 -3.21 6.08 22.84
CA PHE A 361 -2.25 6.28 21.75
C PHE A 361 -2.79 7.24 20.67
N VAL A 362 -4.07 7.11 20.30
CA VAL A 362 -4.73 7.97 19.33
C VAL A 362 -4.84 9.41 19.86
N ALA A 363 -5.23 9.58 21.12
CA ALA A 363 -5.30 10.89 21.76
C ALA A 363 -3.94 11.60 21.77
N ASP A 364 -2.88 10.87 22.14
CA ASP A 364 -1.49 11.37 22.15
C ASP A 364 -0.99 11.71 20.75
N PHE A 365 -1.29 10.87 19.76
CA PHE A 365 -0.96 11.11 18.36
C PHE A 365 -1.55 12.43 17.87
N TYR A 366 -2.85 12.65 18.08
CA TYR A 366 -3.49 13.91 17.67
C TYR A 366 -3.07 15.11 18.53
N ALA A 367 -2.79 14.92 19.82
CA ALA A 367 -2.25 15.98 20.66
C ALA A 367 -0.87 16.46 20.16
N ALA A 368 0.00 15.53 19.78
CA ALA A 368 1.30 15.86 19.21
C ALA A 368 1.17 16.61 17.87
N LEU A 369 0.25 16.20 16.99
CA LEU A 369 0.00 16.90 15.73
C LEU A 369 -0.51 18.34 15.94
N ARG A 370 -1.39 18.56 16.92
CA ARG A 370 -1.84 19.91 17.28
C ARG A 370 -0.68 20.79 17.77
N SER A 371 0.21 20.23 18.59
CA SER A 371 1.35 20.98 19.17
C SER A 371 2.39 21.51 18.16
N GLY A 372 2.41 20.98 16.93
CA GLY A 372 3.30 21.46 15.86
C GLY A 372 2.59 22.20 14.73
N ALA A 373 1.28 22.41 14.85
CA ALA A 373 0.53 23.31 13.99
C ALA A 373 0.70 24.80 14.41
N ASP A 374 1.08 25.01 15.68
CA ASP A 374 1.59 26.26 16.24
C ASP A 374 3.10 26.44 15.94
#